data_AF-A0A929DZW7-F1
#
_entry.id   AF-A0A929DZW7-F1
#
_cell.length_a   1.000
_cell.length_b   1.000
_cell.length_c   1.000
_cell.angle_alpha   90.00
_cell.angle_beta   90.00
_cell.angle_gamma   90.00
#
_symmetry.space_group_name_H-M   'P 1'
#
loop_
_entity.id
_entity.type
_entity.pdbx_description
1 polymer ?
#
loop_
_entity_poly.entity_id
_entity_poly.type
_entity_poly.pdbx_seq_one_letter_code
_entity_poly.pdbx_strand_id
1 'polypeptide(L)' 'MALNAQTFSFYCDHSHLARILRVIAYNDGKVIEKISKPDGIFMTVVKT' A
#
# COMPACT_ATOMS: atom_id res chain seq x y z
N MET A 1 -10.77 10.17 -21.15
CA MET A 1 -11.14 9.71 -19.80
C MET A 1 -10.04 10.14 -18.85
N ALA A 2 -10.30 11.05 -17.91
CA ALA A 2 -9.36 11.31 -16.82
C ALA A 2 -9.56 10.23 -15.76
N LEU A 3 -8.65 9.25 -15.69
CA LEU A 3 -8.64 8.25 -14.62
C LEU A 3 -8.23 8.96 -13.33
N ASN A 4 -9.09 8.90 -12.31
CA ASN A 4 -8.91 9.62 -11.06
C ASN A 4 -8.06 8.77 -10.10
N ALA A 5 -6.74 8.80 -10.30
CA ALA A 5 -5.81 8.04 -9.47
C ALA A 5 -5.83 8.55 -8.03
N GLN A 6 -6.24 7.70 -7.08
CA GLN A 6 -6.32 8.02 -5.66
C GLN A 6 -5.10 7.46 -4.94
N THR A 7 -4.38 8.31 -4.22
CA THR A 7 -3.22 7.91 -3.42
C THR A 7 -3.60 7.87 -1.94
N PHE A 8 -3.23 6.80 -1.25
CA PHE A 8 -3.43 6.66 0.20
C PHE A 8 -2.19 6.07 0.87
N SER A 9 -1.90 6.56 2.07
CA SER A 9 -0.78 6.09 2.89
C SER A 9 -1.28 5.51 4.20
N PHE A 10 -0.66 4.44 4.66
CA PHE A 10 -1.01 3.81 5.92
C PHE A 10 0.20 3.10 6.54
N TYR A 11 0.06 2.75 7.82
CA TYR A 11 1.05 1.98 8.57
C TYR A 11 0.57 0.56 8.80
N CYS A 12 1.46 -0.42 8.74
CA CYS A 12 1.14 -1.80 9.05
C CYS A 12 2.29 -2.55 9.71
N ASP A 13 1.96 -3.50 10.58
CA ASP A 13 2.95 -4.40 11.18
C ASP A 13 3.59 -5.34 10.17
N HIS A 14 4.82 -5.76 10.46
CA HIS A 14 5.56 -6.74 9.67
C HIS A 14 4.79 -8.05 9.49
N SER A 15 4.06 -8.50 10.52
CA SER A 15 3.28 -9.75 10.52
C SER A 15 2.15 -9.77 9.48
N HIS A 16 1.66 -8.60 9.05
CA HIS A 16 0.52 -8.49 8.13
C HIS A 16 0.91 -8.08 6.72
N LEU A 17 2.19 -7.78 6.46
CA LEU A 17 2.68 -7.24 5.20
C LEU A 17 2.26 -8.08 3.99
N ALA A 18 2.47 -9.40 4.03
CA ALA A 18 2.16 -10.28 2.91
C ALA A 18 0.64 -10.28 2.57
N ARG A 19 -0.21 -10.22 3.59
CA ARG A 19 -1.67 -10.17 3.41
C ARG A 19 -2.10 -8.83 2.83
N ILE A 20 -1.52 -7.73 3.31
CA ILE A 20 -1.79 -6.38 2.83
C ILE A 20 -1.37 -6.21 1.38
N LEU A 21 -0.18 -6.68 1.00
CA LEU A 21 0.29 -6.66 -0.38
C LEU A 21 -0.66 -7.42 -1.33
N ARG A 22 -1.18 -8.57 -0.89
CA ARG A 22 -2.17 -9.33 -1.66
C ARG A 22 -3.49 -8.55 -1.83
N VAL A 23 -3.98 -7.90 -0.78
CA VAL A 23 -5.21 -7.08 -0.85
C VAL A 23 -5.02 -5.88 -1.78
N ILE A 24 -3.86 -5.21 -1.73
CA ILE A 24 -3.52 -4.10 -2.62
C ILE A 24 -3.56 -4.55 -4.08
N ALA A 25 -2.88 -5.66 -4.39
CA ALA A 25 -2.85 -6.21 -5.74
C ALA A 25 -4.24 -6.64 -6.24
N TYR A 26 -5.08 -7.20 -5.36
CA TYR A 26 -6.46 -7.58 -5.69
C TYR A 26 -7.37 -6.38 -6.00
N ASN A 27 -7.05 -5.19 -5.49
CA ASN A 27 -7.84 -3.96 -5.68
C ASN A 27 -7.24 -3.03 -6.74
N ASP A 28 -6.45 -3.56 -7.67
CA ASP A 28 -5.72 -2.79 -8.69
C ASP A 28 -4.87 -1.66 -8.09
N GLY A 29 -4.43 -1.84 -6.85
CA GLY A 29 -3.56 -0.91 -6.15
C GLY A 29 -2.10 -1.18 -6.46
N LYS A 30 -1.30 -0.12 -6.53
CA LYS A 30 0.15 -0.18 -6.70
C LYS A 30 0.84 0.51 -5.54
N VAL A 31 1.72 -0.21 -4.84
CA VAL A 31 2.61 0.40 -3.85
C VAL A 31 3.65 1.26 -4.58
N ILE A 32 3.72 2.55 -4.23
CA ILE A 32 4.70 3.49 -4.79
C ILE A 32 5.79 3.86 -3.77
N GLU A 33 5.52 3.66 -2.49
CA GLU A 33 6.49 3.88 -1.40
C GLU A 33 6.33 2.81 -0.32
N LYS A 34 7.46 2.34 0.21
CA LYS A 34 7.51 1.39 1.31
C LYS A 34 8.72 1.71 2.19
N ILE A 35 8.48 2.13 3.42
CA ILE A 35 9.52 2.50 4.38
C ILE A 35 9.42 1.56 5.59
N SER A 36 10.46 0.77 5.82
CA SER A 36 10.57 -0.08 7.00
C SER A 36 11.04 0.75 8.20
N LYS A 37 10.30 0.69 9.29
CA LYS A 37 10.66 1.23 10.61
C LYS A 37 10.82 0.06 11.60
N PRO A 38 11.44 0.26 12.77
CA PRO A 38 11.55 -0.78 13.78
C PRO A 38 10.19 -1.38 14.18
N ASP A 39 9.17 -0.53 14.29
CA ASP A 39 7.85 -0.92 14.81
C ASP A 39 6.88 -1.43 13.72
N GLY A 40 7.29 -1.48 12.46
CA GLY A 40 6.37 -1.72 11.33
C GLY A 40 6.77 -1.03 10.03
N ILE A 41 5.83 -0.95 9.10
CA ILE A 41 6.07 -0.53 7.71
C ILE A 41 5.07 0.55 7.34
N PHE A 42 5.57 1.70 6.92
CA PHE A 42 4.78 2.74 6.29
C PHE A 42 4.71 2.50 4.78
N MET A 43 3.53 2.58 4.19
CA MET A 43 3.30 2.30 2.77
C MET A 43 2.42 3.38 2.15
N THR A 44 2.74 3.77 0.93
CA THR A 44 1.91 4.63 0.07
C THR A 44 1.50 3.85 -1.16
N VAL A 45 0.19 3.86 -1.46
CA VAL A 45 -0.44 3.08 -2.52
C VAL A 45 -1.25 4.02 -3.42
N VAL A 46 -1.20 3.77 -4.72
CA VAL A 46 -2.05 4.41 -5.72
C VAL A 46 -3.08 3.40 -6.21
N LYS A 47 -4.36 3.74 -6.13
CA LYS A 47 -5.45 3.02 -6.79
C LYS A 47 -5.86 3.78 -8.04
N THR A 48 -5.87 3.08 -9.16
CA THR A 48 -6.31 3.60 -10.47
C THR A 48 -7.79 3.40 -10.70
#